data_AF-A0A3R5SMZ5-F1
#
_entry.id   AF-A0A3R5SMZ5-F1
#
_cell.length_a   1.000
_cell.length_b   1.000
_cell.length_c   1.000
_cell.angle_alpha   90.00
_cell.angle_beta   90.00
_cell.angle_gamma   90.00
#
_symmetry.space_group_name_H-M   'P 1'
#
loop_
_entity.id
_entity.type
_entity.pdbx_description
1 polymer ?
#
loop_
_entity_poly.entity_id
_entity_poly.type
_entity_poly.pdbx_seq_one_letter_code
_entity_poly.pdbx_strand_id
1 'polypeptide(L)'
;RIYQHYKNSKGESTNIIKTVRVNLPTLPILNSKDILLFFRRIYQHYLNIKDIFLKDMSTQAITDLKEFLKTQDKWMRKQIESNTPKDPLWRHVAMVIAQYDGLVDGYKATAEQLHIPIYGQKDLEVFAFQVLNGAGDLIDLVKALNPASIPNWRAFTPAEARSYVQRTGMCSALIKVLGAYEDIFMSHSSWFEYQATMRIYKHYNFNVKDSASSAKKISFSSYPGFLESLDDFYLMSSNMVMLQTTNNVFNQTLYKLVQPQSLLAWQRVRVANMMASSGKQWADVFSLYNSGELNKIQIVLN
;
A
#
# COMPACT_ATOMS: atom_id res chain seq x y z
N ARG A 1 -8.96 -27.43 13.18
CA ARG A 1 -8.72 -28.84 12.81
C ARG A 1 -9.13 -29.03 11.36
N ILE A 2 -8.16 -29.02 10.44
CA ILE A 2 -8.02 -29.82 9.21
C ILE A 2 -6.54 -29.60 8.87
N TYR A 3 -5.71 -30.62 9.12
CA TYR A 3 -4.32 -30.70 8.67
C TYR A 3 -4.37 -31.55 7.40
N GLN A 4 -3.90 -31.03 6.27
CA GLN A 4 -3.49 -31.89 5.17
C GLN A 4 -2.01 -31.67 4.90
N HIS A 5 -1.26 -32.75 5.15
CA HIS A 5 0.11 -32.92 4.71
C HIS A 5 0.15 -33.03 3.18
N TYR A 6 0.95 -32.19 2.53
CA TYR A 6 1.41 -32.44 1.18
C TYR A 6 2.81 -33.05 1.25
N LYS A 7 2.93 -34.34 0.87
CA LYS A 7 4.20 -35.00 0.51
C LYS A 7 4.26 -35.05 -1.02
N ASN A 8 5.42 -34.72 -1.60
CA ASN A 8 5.69 -35.04 -3.01
C ASN A 8 6.18 -36.50 -3.13
N SER A 9 6.18 -37.02 -4.36
CA SER A 9 6.35 -38.42 -4.72
C SER A 9 7.77 -38.98 -4.62
N LYS A 10 8.73 -38.30 -3.96
CA LYS A 10 10.11 -38.82 -3.80
C LYS A 10 10.72 -38.73 -2.40
N GLY A 11 10.00 -38.23 -1.38
CA GLY A 11 10.41 -38.42 0.02
C GLY A 11 11.74 -37.76 0.45
N GLU A 12 12.35 -36.91 -0.36
CA GLU A 12 13.61 -36.23 -0.05
C GLU A 12 13.39 -34.73 0.21
N SER A 13 14.00 -34.23 1.28
CA SER A 13 13.98 -32.82 1.67
C SER A 13 15.18 -32.09 1.06
N THR A 14 14.99 -31.44 -0.08
CA THR A 14 16.00 -30.57 -0.68
C THR A 14 15.67 -29.11 -0.39
N ASN A 15 16.34 -28.57 0.63
CA ASN A 15 16.42 -27.13 0.90
C ASN A 15 17.31 -26.46 -0.16
N ILE A 16 16.74 -25.99 -1.26
CA ILE A 16 17.44 -25.10 -2.20
C ILE A 16 16.49 -24.00 -2.67
N ILE A 17 16.24 -23.01 -1.81
CA ILE A 17 16.03 -21.61 -2.22
C ILE A 17 16.71 -20.74 -1.14
N LYS A 18 18.03 -20.58 -1.27
CA LYS A 18 18.77 -19.50 -0.62
C LYS A 18 18.61 -18.23 -1.47
N THR A 19 17.56 -17.48 -1.20
CA THR A 19 17.47 -16.05 -1.53
C THR A 19 17.30 -15.34 -0.21
N VAL A 20 18.15 -14.35 0.05
CA VAL A 20 18.37 -13.64 1.32
C VAL A 20 17.09 -13.47 2.15
N ARG A 21 16.75 -14.49 2.96
CA ARG A 21 15.76 -14.37 4.03
C ARG A 21 16.55 -13.88 5.22
N VAL A 22 16.41 -12.59 5.52
CA VAL A 22 16.69 -12.10 6.86
C VAL A 22 15.98 -13.06 7.83
N ASN A 23 16.71 -13.60 8.81
CA ASN A 23 16.22 -14.57 9.81
C ASN A 23 15.14 -13.92 10.69
N LEU A 24 13.98 -13.61 10.11
CA LEU A 24 12.75 -13.37 10.81
C LEU A 24 12.19 -14.75 11.17
N PRO A 25 11.81 -15.01 12.44
CA PRO A 25 11.17 -16.26 12.81
C PRO A 25 10.02 -16.51 11.85
N THR A 26 10.04 -17.67 11.21
CA THR A 26 9.12 -18.11 10.16
C THR A 26 7.70 -17.62 10.43
N LEU A 27 7.30 -16.53 9.79
CA LEU A 27 5.90 -16.10 9.76
C LEU A 27 5.21 -17.12 8.86
N PRO A 28 4.35 -18.01 9.42
CA PRO A 28 3.63 -18.95 8.60
C PRO A 28 2.76 -18.14 7.64
N ILE A 29 2.92 -18.40 6.33
CA ILE A 29 2.21 -17.83 5.17
C ILE A 29 0.92 -17.12 5.62
N LEU A 30 1.03 -15.84 5.97
CA LEU A 30 -0.04 -15.10 6.65
C LEU A 30 -1.25 -14.84 5.74
N ASN A 31 -1.12 -15.13 4.44
CA ASN A 31 -2.09 -14.75 3.42
C ASN A 31 -2.73 -15.94 2.67
N SER A 32 -2.47 -17.20 3.02
CA SER A 32 -2.97 -18.35 2.22
C SER A 32 -4.50 -18.41 2.10
N LYS A 33 -5.24 -17.87 3.07
CA LYS A 33 -6.72 -17.82 3.05
C LYS A 33 -7.30 -16.65 2.26
N ASP A 34 -6.74 -15.44 2.42
CA ASP A 34 -7.18 -14.26 1.67
C ASP A 34 -7.01 -14.48 0.16
N ILE A 35 -5.92 -15.14 -0.22
CA ILE A 35 -5.58 -15.39 -1.61
C ILE A 35 -6.53 -16.42 -2.23
N LEU A 36 -6.80 -17.54 -1.56
CA LEU A 36 -7.73 -18.55 -2.09
C LEU A 36 -9.15 -17.98 -2.29
N LEU A 37 -9.58 -17.09 -1.38
CA LEU A 37 -10.92 -16.51 -1.39
C LEU A 37 -11.07 -15.34 -2.38
N PHE A 38 -10.00 -14.55 -2.59
CA PHE A 38 -10.05 -13.31 -3.35
C PHE A 38 -9.22 -13.30 -4.63
N PHE A 39 -8.54 -14.38 -5.00
CA PHE A 39 -7.71 -14.47 -6.21
C PHE A 39 -8.37 -13.85 -7.46
N ARG A 40 -9.61 -14.26 -7.78
CA ARG A 40 -10.37 -13.68 -8.90
C ARG A 40 -10.67 -12.20 -8.73
N ARG A 41 -10.96 -11.76 -7.50
CA ARG A 41 -11.25 -10.35 -7.17
C ARG A 41 -9.99 -9.49 -7.29
N ILE A 42 -8.82 -10.00 -6.92
CA ILE A 42 -7.53 -9.30 -7.11
C ILE A 42 -7.31 -9.03 -8.61
N TYR A 43 -7.49 -10.04 -9.46
CA TYR A 43 -7.36 -9.87 -10.91
C TYR A 43 -8.35 -8.84 -11.46
N GLN A 44 -9.64 -9.00 -11.16
CA GLN A 44 -10.68 -8.08 -11.62
C GLN A 44 -10.42 -6.65 -11.14
N HIS A 45 -9.99 -6.50 -9.89
CA HIS A 45 -9.69 -5.20 -9.33
C HIS A 45 -8.46 -4.57 -10.00
N TYR A 46 -7.40 -5.33 -10.26
CA TYR A 46 -6.25 -4.84 -11.03
C TYR A 46 -6.65 -4.35 -12.42
N LEU A 47 -7.52 -5.06 -13.14
CA LEU A 47 -8.02 -4.59 -14.43
C LEU A 47 -8.73 -3.25 -14.33
N ASN A 48 -9.52 -3.03 -13.28
CA ASN A 48 -10.20 -1.76 -13.04
C ASN A 48 -9.22 -0.64 -12.66
N ILE A 49 -8.20 -0.95 -11.86
CA ILE A 49 -7.30 0.06 -11.29
C ILE A 49 -6.20 0.47 -12.27
N LYS A 50 -5.61 -0.46 -13.03
CA LYS A 50 -4.47 -0.17 -13.90
C LYS A 50 -4.77 0.93 -14.91
N ASP A 51 -6.00 0.97 -15.44
CA ASP A 51 -6.38 1.93 -16.48
C ASP A 51 -6.64 3.34 -15.92
N ILE A 52 -6.83 3.50 -14.60
CA ILE A 52 -6.84 4.82 -13.94
C ILE A 52 -5.50 5.53 -14.16
N PHE A 53 -4.40 4.78 -14.10
CA PHE A 53 -3.05 5.34 -14.09
C PHE A 53 -2.33 5.19 -15.42
N LEU A 54 -2.49 4.04 -16.08
CA LEU A 54 -1.60 3.64 -17.18
C LEU A 54 -2.19 3.88 -18.57
N LYS A 55 -3.52 4.05 -18.70
CA LYS A 55 -4.21 4.09 -20.00
C LYS A 55 -3.68 5.18 -20.93
N ASP A 56 -3.45 6.37 -20.37
CA ASP A 56 -3.02 7.55 -21.14
C ASP A 56 -1.49 7.79 -21.06
N MET A 57 -0.75 6.87 -20.45
CA MET A 57 0.71 6.93 -20.40
C MET A 57 1.33 6.42 -21.69
N SER A 58 2.42 7.07 -22.14
CA SER A 58 3.23 6.54 -23.23
C SER A 58 3.95 5.25 -22.81
N THR A 59 4.30 4.40 -23.78
CA THR A 59 5.09 3.19 -23.53
C THR A 59 6.40 3.49 -22.79
N GLN A 60 7.04 4.62 -23.11
CA GLN A 60 8.25 5.06 -22.40
C GLN A 60 7.95 5.39 -20.94
N ALA A 61 6.90 6.17 -20.66
CA ALA A 61 6.55 6.53 -19.28
C ALA A 61 6.18 5.30 -18.43
N ILE A 62 5.52 4.29 -19.02
CA ILE A 62 5.25 3.01 -18.35
C ILE A 62 6.55 2.25 -18.06
N THR A 63 7.51 2.30 -18.99
CA THR A 63 8.84 1.67 -18.83
C THR A 63 9.62 2.34 -17.71
N ASP A 64 9.62 3.67 -17.66
CA ASP A 64 10.28 4.46 -16.62
C ASP A 64 9.64 4.22 -15.25
N LEU A 65 8.31 4.10 -15.19
CA LEU A 65 7.59 3.73 -13.97
C LEU A 65 7.98 2.34 -13.46
N LYS A 66 8.04 1.35 -14.35
CA LYS A 66 8.49 -0.01 -13.99
C LYS A 66 9.92 0.01 -13.44
N GLU A 67 10.83 0.75 -14.07
CA GLU A 67 12.21 0.84 -13.61
C GLU A 67 12.34 1.61 -12.29
N PHE A 68 11.55 2.67 -12.09
CA PHE A 68 11.48 3.39 -10.82
C PHE A 68 11.06 2.45 -9.68
N LEU A 69 9.93 1.75 -9.83
CA LEU A 69 9.40 0.85 -8.79
C LEU A 69 10.33 -0.33 -8.54
N LYS A 70 10.99 -0.86 -9.57
CA LYS A 70 12.02 -1.90 -9.43
C LYS A 70 13.26 -1.39 -8.68
N THR A 71 13.70 -0.16 -8.98
CA THR A 71 14.84 0.46 -8.30
C THR A 71 14.50 0.74 -6.83
N GLN A 72 13.28 1.21 -6.56
CA GLN A 72 12.75 1.44 -5.21
C GLN A 72 12.71 0.14 -4.39
N ASP A 73 12.11 -0.92 -4.94
CA ASP A 73 12.05 -2.23 -4.29
C ASP A 73 13.46 -2.79 -4.00
N LYS A 74 14.38 -2.71 -4.96
CA LYS A 74 15.77 -3.16 -4.78
C LYS A 74 16.49 -2.36 -3.69
N TRP A 75 16.35 -1.04 -3.68
CA TRP A 75 16.93 -0.19 -2.64
C TRP A 75 16.36 -0.53 -1.26
N MET A 76 15.04 -0.63 -1.14
CA MET A 76 14.35 -0.95 0.11
C MET A 76 14.80 -2.31 0.64
N ARG A 77 14.88 -3.33 -0.21
CA ARG A 77 15.36 -4.67 0.20
C ARG A 77 16.81 -4.63 0.67
N LYS A 78 17.69 -3.86 0.02
CA LYS A 78 19.07 -3.66 0.51
C LYS A 78 19.11 -3.01 1.89
N GLN A 79 18.24 -2.04 2.15
CA GLN A 79 18.12 -1.41 3.47
C GLN A 79 17.60 -2.40 4.52
N ILE A 80 16.58 -3.21 4.19
CA ILE A 80 16.07 -4.29 5.05
C ILE A 80 17.23 -5.23 5.43
N GLU A 81 17.98 -5.74 4.45
CA GLU A 81 19.09 -6.67 4.69
C GLU A 81 20.16 -6.08 5.61
N SER A 82 20.47 -4.80 5.43
CA SER A 82 21.55 -4.12 6.16
C SER A 82 21.15 -3.70 7.58
N ASN A 83 19.89 -3.31 7.78
CA ASN A 83 19.46 -2.57 8.98
C ASN A 83 18.52 -3.35 9.91
N THR A 84 17.82 -4.39 9.44
CA THR A 84 16.84 -5.17 10.25
C THR A 84 17.38 -5.59 11.62
N PRO A 85 18.62 -6.08 11.79
CA PRO A 85 19.09 -6.53 13.10
C PRO A 85 19.16 -5.42 14.17
N LYS A 86 19.26 -4.14 13.76
CA LYS A 86 19.56 -3.02 14.66
C LYS A 86 18.45 -1.98 14.71
N ASP A 87 17.74 -1.78 13.60
CA ASP A 87 16.76 -0.71 13.45
C ASP A 87 15.32 -1.24 13.49
N PRO A 88 14.51 -0.86 14.51
CA PRO A 88 13.10 -1.22 14.58
C PRO A 88 12.29 -0.85 13.35
N LEU A 89 12.58 0.28 12.70
CA LEU A 89 11.88 0.70 11.49
C LEU A 89 12.04 -0.35 10.40
N TRP A 90 13.28 -0.73 10.11
CA TRP A 90 13.58 -1.71 9.05
C TRP A 90 13.08 -3.11 9.37
N ARG A 91 12.94 -3.49 10.65
CA ARG A 91 12.21 -4.72 11.04
C ARG A 91 10.75 -4.66 10.63
N HIS A 92 10.08 -3.53 10.87
CA HIS A 92 8.68 -3.36 10.50
C HIS A 92 8.48 -3.25 8.99
N VAL A 93 9.37 -2.56 8.28
CA VAL A 93 9.39 -2.58 6.80
C VAL A 93 9.53 -4.02 6.31
N ALA A 94 10.45 -4.81 6.86
CA ALA A 94 10.63 -6.21 6.49
C ALA A 94 9.36 -7.06 6.71
N MET A 95 8.60 -6.81 7.78
CA MET A 95 7.32 -7.51 8.03
C MET A 95 6.25 -7.13 6.98
N VAL A 96 6.14 -5.84 6.64
CA VAL A 96 5.20 -5.37 5.61
C VAL A 96 5.57 -5.97 4.24
N ILE A 97 6.85 -5.98 3.90
CA ILE A 97 7.31 -6.54 2.62
C ILE A 97 7.22 -8.06 2.59
N ALA A 98 7.42 -8.76 3.70
CA ALA A 98 7.14 -10.19 3.79
C ALA A 98 5.64 -10.51 3.58
N GLN A 99 4.74 -9.64 4.04
CA GLN A 99 3.30 -9.76 3.74
C GLN A 99 3.03 -9.53 2.24
N TYR A 100 3.70 -8.55 1.62
CA TYR A 100 3.61 -8.29 0.18
C TYR A 100 4.10 -9.48 -0.65
N ASP A 101 5.27 -10.04 -0.32
CA ASP A 101 5.83 -11.21 -0.99
C ASP A 101 4.87 -12.42 -0.87
N GLY A 102 4.30 -12.63 0.32
CA GLY A 102 3.29 -13.68 0.54
C GLY A 102 2.00 -13.50 -0.28
N LEU A 103 1.58 -12.24 -0.54
CA LEU A 103 0.45 -11.93 -1.42
C LEU A 103 0.77 -12.33 -2.87
N VAL A 104 1.92 -11.92 -3.38
CA VAL A 104 2.36 -12.20 -4.76
C VAL A 104 2.53 -13.71 -4.96
N ASP A 105 3.27 -14.37 -4.06
CA ASP A 105 3.58 -15.80 -4.17
C ASP A 105 2.31 -16.65 -4.07
N GLY A 106 1.42 -16.33 -3.13
CA GLY A 106 0.18 -17.08 -3.02
C GLY A 106 -0.74 -16.87 -4.21
N TYR A 107 -0.82 -15.66 -4.78
CA TYR A 107 -1.58 -15.42 -6.00
C TYR A 107 -1.07 -16.32 -7.12
N LYS A 108 0.24 -16.34 -7.36
CA LYS A 108 0.87 -17.19 -8.40
C LYS A 108 0.61 -18.67 -8.15
N ALA A 109 0.79 -19.15 -6.93
CA ALA A 109 0.53 -20.55 -6.58
C ALA A 109 -0.94 -20.93 -6.80
N THR A 110 -1.88 -20.02 -6.50
CA THR A 110 -3.31 -20.27 -6.72
C THR A 110 -3.67 -20.26 -8.21
N ALA A 111 -3.06 -19.36 -8.99
CA ALA A 111 -3.20 -19.32 -10.45
C ALA A 111 -2.77 -20.64 -11.09
N GLU A 112 -1.59 -21.11 -10.70
CA GLU A 112 -1.02 -22.38 -11.16
C GLU A 112 -1.92 -23.56 -10.78
N GLN A 113 -2.36 -23.63 -9.52
CA GLN A 113 -3.21 -24.73 -9.02
C GLN A 113 -4.58 -24.81 -9.70
N LEU A 114 -5.23 -23.68 -9.94
CA LEU A 114 -6.58 -23.68 -10.47
C LEU A 114 -6.63 -23.97 -11.97
N HIS A 115 -5.49 -23.91 -12.68
CA HIS A 115 -5.41 -24.04 -14.15
C HIS A 115 -6.43 -23.12 -14.86
N ILE A 116 -6.83 -22.02 -14.24
CA ILE A 116 -7.79 -21.08 -14.82
C ILE A 116 -6.98 -20.10 -15.65
N PRO A 117 -7.04 -20.13 -16.99
CA PRO A 117 -6.70 -18.96 -17.78
C PRO A 117 -7.73 -17.89 -17.41
N ILE A 118 -7.40 -17.00 -16.47
CA ILE A 118 -8.31 -15.93 -16.12
C ILE A 118 -8.42 -15.02 -17.35
N TYR A 119 -9.54 -15.13 -18.07
CA TYR A 119 -9.85 -14.36 -19.28
C TYR A 119 -8.75 -14.42 -20.37
N GLY A 120 -8.05 -15.55 -20.51
CA GLY A 120 -7.03 -15.73 -21.55
C GLY A 120 -5.73 -14.93 -21.35
N GLN A 121 -5.51 -14.33 -20.17
CA GLN A 121 -4.28 -13.59 -19.85
C GLN A 121 -3.38 -14.30 -18.84
N LYS A 122 -2.07 -14.05 -19.01
CA LYS A 122 -0.97 -14.49 -18.16
C LYS A 122 -1.17 -14.06 -16.70
N ASP A 123 -0.57 -14.83 -15.81
CA ASP A 123 -0.39 -14.51 -14.39
C ASP A 123 0.01 -13.04 -14.18
N LEU A 124 -0.57 -12.41 -13.16
CA LEU A 124 -0.18 -11.05 -12.78
C LEU A 124 1.29 -11.03 -12.38
N GLU A 125 2.07 -10.21 -13.08
CA GLU A 125 3.46 -9.94 -12.73
C GLU A 125 3.54 -9.08 -11.47
N VAL A 126 4.73 -9.00 -10.86
CA VAL A 126 4.98 -8.18 -9.66
C VAL A 126 4.54 -6.73 -9.86
N PHE A 127 4.71 -6.17 -11.07
CA PHE A 127 4.28 -4.82 -11.40
C PHE A 127 2.78 -4.59 -11.14
N ALA A 128 1.92 -5.58 -11.34
CA ALA A 128 0.50 -5.46 -11.05
C ALA A 128 0.24 -5.22 -9.55
N PHE A 129 0.97 -5.92 -8.68
CA PHE A 129 0.86 -5.75 -7.23
C PHE A 129 1.49 -4.44 -6.76
N GLN A 130 2.54 -3.96 -7.42
CA GLN A 130 3.09 -2.63 -7.17
C GLN A 130 2.08 -1.53 -7.56
N VAL A 131 1.35 -1.70 -8.66
CA VAL A 131 0.27 -0.79 -9.05
C VAL A 131 -0.88 -0.81 -8.04
N LEU A 132 -1.29 -1.98 -7.56
CA LEU A 132 -2.35 -2.10 -6.55
C LEU A 132 -1.95 -1.40 -5.25
N ASN A 133 -0.82 -1.76 -4.65
CA ASN A 133 -0.44 -1.26 -3.32
C ASN A 133 0.08 0.19 -3.39
N GLY A 134 0.71 0.57 -4.50
CA GLY A 134 1.15 1.94 -4.78
C GLY A 134 0.10 2.82 -5.44
N ALA A 135 -1.16 2.41 -5.52
CA ALA A 135 -2.19 3.14 -6.29
C ALA A 135 -2.29 4.61 -5.88
N GLY A 136 -2.20 4.92 -4.59
CA GLY A 136 -2.16 6.32 -4.19
C GLY A 136 -0.85 7.01 -4.60
N ASP A 137 0.31 6.37 -4.45
CA ASP A 137 1.62 6.95 -4.82
C ASP A 137 1.67 7.28 -6.32
N LEU A 138 1.02 6.47 -7.16
CA LEU A 138 0.90 6.67 -8.60
C LEU A 138 0.20 7.99 -8.99
N ILE A 139 -0.65 8.57 -8.12
CA ILE A 139 -1.30 9.88 -8.37
C ILE A 139 -0.25 10.98 -8.55
N ASP A 140 0.88 10.89 -7.85
CA ASP A 140 2.00 11.83 -7.91
C ASP A 140 3.14 11.32 -8.78
N LEU A 141 3.47 10.03 -8.69
CA LEU A 141 4.61 9.45 -9.41
C LEU A 141 4.44 9.50 -10.93
N VAL A 142 3.21 9.31 -11.45
CA VAL A 142 2.94 9.46 -12.89
C VAL A 142 3.22 10.89 -13.37
N LYS A 143 2.90 11.90 -12.55
CA LYS A 143 3.20 13.32 -12.86
C LYS A 143 4.70 13.61 -12.78
N ALA A 144 5.39 13.03 -11.79
CA ALA A 144 6.83 13.19 -11.62
C ALA A 144 7.61 12.59 -12.81
N LEU A 145 7.19 11.43 -13.30
CA LEU A 145 7.83 10.74 -14.43
C LEU A 145 7.36 11.25 -15.81
N ASN A 146 6.19 11.90 -15.87
CA ASN A 146 5.68 12.54 -17.08
C ASN A 146 5.30 14.01 -16.81
N PRO A 147 6.27 14.93 -16.64
CA PRO A 147 5.98 16.33 -16.34
C PRO A 147 5.11 17.03 -17.39
N ALA A 148 5.14 16.56 -18.64
CA ALA A 148 4.30 17.07 -19.72
C ALA A 148 2.80 16.80 -19.51
N SER A 149 2.45 15.82 -18.66
CA SER A 149 1.05 15.56 -18.26
C SER A 149 0.50 16.56 -17.24
N ILE A 150 1.36 17.37 -16.61
CA ILE A 150 0.94 18.29 -15.56
C ILE A 150 0.31 19.54 -16.22
N PRO A 151 -0.96 19.85 -15.93
CA PRO A 151 -1.58 21.04 -16.50
C PRO A 151 -0.94 22.32 -15.97
N ASN A 152 -0.85 23.34 -16.84
CA ASN A 152 -0.43 24.68 -16.43
C ASN A 152 -1.59 25.37 -15.68
N TRP A 153 -1.73 25.05 -14.40
CA TRP A 153 -2.80 25.59 -13.56
C TRP A 153 -2.77 27.12 -13.41
N ARG A 154 -1.64 27.79 -13.69
CA ARG A 154 -1.57 29.27 -13.72
C ARG A 154 -2.32 29.87 -14.91
N ALA A 155 -2.55 29.09 -15.95
CA ALA A 155 -3.31 29.50 -17.12
C ALA A 155 -4.82 29.20 -16.97
N PHE A 156 -5.25 28.57 -15.88
CA PHE A 156 -6.65 28.27 -15.66
C PHE A 156 -7.46 29.53 -15.36
N THR A 157 -8.63 29.61 -15.97
CA THR A 157 -9.71 30.48 -15.50
C THR A 157 -10.16 30.04 -14.09
N PRO A 158 -10.84 30.92 -13.32
CA PRO A 158 -11.39 30.55 -12.02
C PRO A 158 -12.33 29.34 -12.06
N ALA A 159 -13.07 29.15 -13.15
CA ALA A 159 -13.96 28.00 -13.32
C ALA A 159 -13.17 26.70 -13.55
N GLU A 160 -12.14 26.73 -14.39
CA GLU A 160 -11.25 25.59 -14.62
C GLU A 160 -10.48 25.21 -13.36
N ALA A 161 -10.01 26.19 -12.59
CA ALA A 161 -9.32 25.94 -11.31
C ALA A 161 -10.25 25.25 -10.30
N ARG A 162 -11.49 25.73 -10.13
CA ARG A 162 -12.49 25.07 -9.26
C ARG A 162 -12.79 23.66 -9.75
N SER A 163 -13.03 23.50 -11.04
CA SER A 163 -13.35 22.20 -11.64
C SER A 163 -12.18 21.21 -11.51
N TYR A 164 -10.95 21.68 -11.64
CA TYR A 164 -9.74 20.89 -11.40
C TYR A 164 -9.69 20.43 -9.95
N VAL A 165 -9.79 21.34 -8.98
CA VAL A 165 -9.77 20.99 -7.55
C VAL A 165 -10.90 20.03 -7.16
N GLN A 166 -12.09 20.18 -7.74
CA GLN A 166 -13.22 19.26 -7.49
C GLN A 166 -12.98 17.86 -8.07
N ARG A 167 -12.27 17.75 -9.20
CA ARG A 167 -11.98 16.45 -9.84
C ARG A 167 -10.74 15.77 -9.27
N THR A 168 -9.76 16.52 -8.79
CA THR A 168 -8.49 15.99 -8.28
C THR A 168 -8.39 16.01 -6.76
N GLY A 169 -9.30 16.71 -6.09
CA GLY A 169 -9.43 16.72 -4.64
C GLY A 169 -10.08 15.44 -4.13
N MET A 170 -9.48 14.85 -3.12
CA MET A 170 -9.92 13.64 -2.42
C MET A 170 -9.43 13.81 -0.98
N CYS A 171 -10.07 13.44 0.11
CA CYS A 171 -11.38 12.88 0.40
C CYS A 171 -12.08 13.86 1.38
N SER A 172 -13.20 13.49 1.99
CA SER A 172 -13.78 14.24 3.13
C SER A 172 -13.58 13.50 4.45
N ALA A 173 -13.21 14.20 5.52
CA ALA A 173 -13.12 13.67 6.88
C ALA A 173 -13.76 14.62 7.89
N LEU A 174 -14.38 14.09 8.93
CA LEU A 174 -14.95 14.87 10.03
C LEU A 174 -14.62 14.22 11.37
N ILE A 175 -14.18 15.04 12.32
CA ILE A 175 -14.01 14.68 13.72
C ILE A 175 -14.92 15.60 14.51
N LYS A 176 -15.85 15.02 15.28
CA LYS A 176 -16.86 15.75 16.04
C LYS A 176 -16.87 15.28 17.48
N VAL A 177 -16.44 16.17 18.37
CA VAL A 177 -16.66 16.03 19.80
C VAL A 177 -18.05 16.54 20.14
N LEU A 178 -18.77 15.80 20.98
CA LEU A 178 -20.09 16.21 21.48
C LEU A 178 -20.00 17.38 22.47
N GLY A 179 -21.13 18.04 22.70
CA GLY A 179 -21.21 19.36 23.35
C GLY A 179 -20.68 19.39 24.78
N ALA A 180 -20.79 18.30 25.53
CA ALA A 180 -20.21 18.16 26.86
C ALA A 180 -19.12 17.07 26.91
N TYR A 181 -18.46 16.80 25.78
CA TYR A 181 -17.37 15.82 25.63
C TYR A 181 -17.77 14.38 25.98
N GLU A 182 -19.05 14.06 25.80
CA GLU A 182 -19.60 12.75 26.11
C GLU A 182 -19.10 11.67 25.15
N ASP A 183 -18.79 12.06 23.92
CA ASP A 183 -18.27 11.17 22.88
C ASP A 183 -17.49 11.95 21.82
N ILE A 184 -16.71 11.21 21.03
CA ILE A 184 -16.00 11.67 19.85
C ILE A 184 -16.33 10.78 18.64
N PHE A 185 -16.97 11.38 17.64
CA PHE A 185 -17.26 10.73 16.37
C PHE A 185 -16.19 11.05 15.34
N MET A 186 -15.88 10.05 14.53
CA MET A 186 -14.89 10.14 13.46
C MET A 186 -15.51 9.53 12.20
N SER A 187 -15.46 10.26 11.10
CA SER A 187 -15.93 9.76 9.81
C SER A 187 -14.98 10.13 8.68
N HIS A 188 -14.94 9.26 7.68
CA HIS A 188 -14.20 9.44 6.44
C HIS A 188 -15.07 9.01 5.27
N SER A 189 -15.04 9.77 4.18
CA SER A 189 -15.76 9.51 2.94
C SER A 189 -14.81 9.66 1.77
N SER A 190 -14.34 8.52 1.25
CA SER A 190 -13.38 8.45 0.15
C SER A 190 -13.99 8.92 -1.15
N TRP A 191 -13.25 9.76 -1.87
CA TRP A 191 -13.60 10.19 -3.22
C TRP A 191 -12.56 9.61 -4.16
N PHE A 192 -12.98 8.82 -5.15
CA PHE A 192 -12.09 8.26 -6.17
C PHE A 192 -12.92 7.78 -7.36
N GLU A 193 -12.26 7.25 -8.40
CA GLU A 193 -12.93 6.73 -9.59
C GLU A 193 -13.91 5.59 -9.25
N TYR A 194 -15.09 5.58 -9.87
CA TYR A 194 -16.12 4.57 -9.59
C TYR A 194 -15.68 3.14 -9.87
N GLN A 195 -14.75 2.94 -10.81
CA GLN A 195 -14.20 1.60 -11.10
C GLN A 195 -13.38 1.02 -9.94
N ALA A 196 -12.97 1.84 -8.97
CA ALA A 196 -12.32 1.40 -7.74
C ALA A 196 -13.30 0.89 -6.66
N THR A 197 -14.63 0.87 -6.89
CA THR A 197 -15.63 0.53 -5.85
C THR A 197 -15.73 -0.96 -5.46
N MET A 198 -14.79 -1.81 -5.87
CA MET A 198 -14.72 -3.20 -5.40
C MET A 198 -14.11 -3.25 -3.99
N ARG A 199 -14.95 -3.23 -2.95
CA ARG A 199 -14.50 -3.04 -1.55
C ARG A 199 -14.29 -4.35 -0.79
N ILE A 200 -13.36 -4.32 0.16
CA ILE A 200 -13.20 -5.31 1.22
C ILE A 200 -12.90 -4.54 2.51
N TYR A 201 -13.70 -4.72 3.56
CA TYR A 201 -13.32 -4.28 4.90
C TYR A 201 -12.45 -5.37 5.55
N LYS A 202 -11.27 -5.01 6.06
CA LYS A 202 -10.26 -5.96 6.51
C LYS A 202 -10.03 -5.86 8.00
N HIS A 203 -9.83 -7.02 8.61
CA HIS A 203 -9.39 -7.17 10.00
C HIS A 203 -8.12 -8.00 10.02
N TYR A 204 -7.00 -7.38 10.37
CA TYR A 204 -5.74 -8.08 10.58
C TYR A 204 -5.48 -8.24 12.07
N ASN A 205 -5.03 -9.43 12.45
CA ASN A 205 -4.61 -9.77 13.80
C ASN A 205 -3.30 -10.56 13.69
N PHE A 206 -2.19 -9.85 13.76
CA PHE A 206 -0.87 -10.44 13.61
C PHE A 206 -0.23 -10.69 14.98
N ASN A 207 0.26 -11.91 15.19
CA ASN A 207 0.98 -12.26 16.41
C ASN A 207 2.45 -11.78 16.35
N VAL A 208 2.65 -10.47 16.13
CA VAL A 208 3.98 -9.86 16.05
C VAL A 208 4.62 -9.82 17.43
N LYS A 209 5.85 -10.32 17.53
CA LYS A 209 6.67 -10.31 18.74
C LYS A 209 7.86 -9.37 18.54
N ASP A 210 7.59 -8.07 18.58
CA ASP A 210 8.60 -7.01 18.59
C ASP A 210 8.18 -5.98 19.65
N SER A 211 9.13 -5.50 20.45
CA SER A 211 8.88 -4.51 21.50
C SER A 211 8.55 -3.13 20.94
N ALA A 212 8.92 -2.85 19.69
CA ALA A 212 8.59 -1.62 19.00
C ALA A 212 7.23 -1.67 18.26
N SER A 213 6.48 -2.77 18.36
CA SER A 213 5.11 -2.87 17.80
C SER A 213 4.06 -2.51 18.84
N SER A 214 3.31 -1.45 18.57
CA SER A 214 2.20 -0.98 19.43
C SER A 214 0.85 -1.53 18.97
N ALA A 215 0.59 -1.56 17.65
CA ALA A 215 -0.64 -2.13 17.10
C ALA A 215 -0.39 -3.50 16.47
N LYS A 216 -1.11 -4.52 16.95
CA LYS A 216 -1.08 -5.89 16.44
C LYS A 216 -2.38 -6.30 15.78
N LYS A 217 -3.46 -5.57 16.07
CA LYS A 217 -4.74 -5.69 15.40
C LYS A 217 -5.09 -4.37 14.74
N ILE A 218 -5.50 -4.43 13.48
CA ILE A 218 -5.96 -3.27 12.72
C ILE A 218 -7.22 -3.64 11.95
N SER A 219 -8.18 -2.73 11.90
CA SER A 219 -9.40 -2.86 11.11
C SER A 219 -9.53 -1.64 10.20
N PHE A 220 -9.75 -1.84 8.90
CA PHE A 220 -9.70 -0.76 7.93
C PHE A 220 -10.51 -1.07 6.67
N SER A 221 -11.06 -0.02 6.05
CA SER A 221 -11.67 -0.11 4.73
C SER A 221 -10.58 -0.29 3.68
N SER A 222 -10.79 -1.14 2.68
CA SER A 222 -9.75 -1.51 1.70
C SER A 222 -10.36 -2.11 0.43
N TYR A 223 -9.51 -2.74 -0.37
CA TYR A 223 -9.78 -3.26 -1.71
C TYR A 223 -9.07 -4.61 -1.93
N PRO A 224 -9.50 -5.45 -2.89
CA PRO A 224 -8.80 -6.68 -3.24
C PRO A 224 -7.34 -6.44 -3.65
N GLY A 225 -6.39 -7.12 -3.02
CA GLY A 225 -4.97 -7.07 -3.39
C GLY A 225 -4.18 -5.89 -2.84
N PHE A 226 -4.86 -4.92 -2.22
CA PHE A 226 -4.24 -3.84 -1.45
C PHE A 226 -3.85 -4.39 -0.08
N LEU A 227 -2.72 -3.97 0.48
CA LEU A 227 -2.34 -4.29 1.85
C LEU A 227 -2.54 -3.08 2.77
N GLU A 228 -3.11 -2.00 2.24
CA GLU A 228 -3.41 -0.73 2.87
C GLU A 228 -4.86 -0.31 2.58
N SER A 229 -5.28 0.83 3.12
CA SER A 229 -6.64 1.33 3.00
C SER A 229 -6.84 2.13 1.72
N LEU A 230 -5.83 2.88 1.26
CA LEU A 230 -5.87 3.94 0.24
C LEU A 230 -6.75 5.15 0.64
N ASP A 231 -7.88 4.90 1.29
CA ASP A 231 -8.93 5.84 1.67
C ASP A 231 -8.41 7.12 2.38
N ASP A 232 -7.88 7.13 3.61
CA ASP A 232 -7.55 6.03 4.54
C ASP A 232 -8.44 6.09 5.81
N PHE A 233 -8.89 4.94 6.30
CA PHE A 233 -9.58 4.80 7.60
C PHE A 233 -9.08 3.56 8.35
N TYR A 234 -8.45 3.75 9.51
CA TYR A 234 -7.91 2.67 10.34
C TYR A 234 -8.33 2.77 11.79
N LEU A 235 -8.73 1.64 12.37
CA LEU A 235 -8.89 1.42 13.81
C LEU A 235 -7.79 0.47 14.28
N MET A 236 -7.02 0.87 15.29
CA MET A 236 -5.81 0.14 15.71
C MET A 236 -5.88 -0.28 17.18
N SER A 237 -5.30 -1.44 17.51
CA SER A 237 -5.25 -1.95 18.90
C SER A 237 -4.35 -1.13 19.83
N SER A 238 -3.63 -0.14 19.31
CA SER A 238 -2.93 0.89 20.08
C SER A 238 -3.88 1.99 20.59
N ASN A 239 -5.19 1.81 20.44
CA ASN A 239 -6.25 2.81 20.71
C ASN A 239 -6.17 4.05 19.82
N MET A 240 -5.55 3.92 18.65
CA MET A 240 -5.43 5.03 17.71
C MET A 240 -6.38 4.85 16.52
N VAL A 241 -6.89 5.98 16.03
CA VAL A 241 -7.61 6.07 14.75
C VAL A 241 -6.80 6.92 13.79
N MET A 242 -6.63 6.43 12.55
CA MET A 242 -5.97 7.19 11.49
C MET A 242 -6.94 7.43 10.35
N LEU A 243 -7.15 8.72 10.04
CA LEU A 243 -7.90 9.21 8.90
C LEU A 243 -6.98 10.02 8.00
N GLN A 244 -7.26 10.06 6.70
CA GLN A 244 -6.47 10.93 5.83
C GLN A 244 -7.20 11.43 4.60
N THR A 245 -6.93 12.68 4.21
CA THR A 245 -7.40 13.31 2.96
C THR A 245 -6.20 13.78 2.13
N THR A 246 -6.27 13.67 0.81
CA THR A 246 -5.21 14.02 -0.14
C THR A 246 -5.16 15.51 -0.43
N ASN A 247 -3.97 16.10 -0.33
CA ASN A 247 -3.70 17.44 -0.83
C ASN A 247 -3.14 17.37 -2.25
N ASN A 248 -3.43 18.39 -3.05
CA ASN A 248 -2.79 18.57 -4.34
C ASN A 248 -1.42 19.23 -4.17
N VAL A 249 -0.43 18.76 -4.94
CA VAL A 249 0.86 19.45 -5.10
C VAL A 249 0.78 20.40 -6.30
N PHE A 250 0.68 21.70 -6.03
CA PHE A 250 0.67 22.70 -7.10
C PHE A 250 2.08 23.17 -7.48
N ASN A 251 3.06 23.04 -6.58
CA ASN A 251 4.44 23.38 -6.88
C ASN A 251 5.16 22.22 -7.59
N GLN A 252 5.18 22.28 -8.92
CA GLN A 252 5.79 21.25 -9.77
C GLN A 252 7.29 21.04 -9.52
N THR A 253 8.01 22.03 -8.97
CA THR A 253 9.43 21.86 -8.68
C THR A 253 9.69 20.80 -7.62
N LEU A 254 8.69 20.50 -6.77
CA LEU A 254 8.78 19.46 -5.74
C LEU A 254 8.85 18.05 -6.33
N TYR A 255 8.28 17.82 -7.51
CA TYR A 255 8.37 16.51 -8.18
C TYR A 255 9.80 16.14 -8.56
N LYS A 256 10.72 17.11 -8.64
CA LYS A 256 12.16 16.84 -8.85
C LYS A 256 12.84 16.19 -7.64
N LEU A 257 12.20 16.20 -6.47
CA LEU A 257 12.70 15.57 -5.25
C LEU A 257 12.25 14.11 -5.12
N VAL A 258 11.30 13.67 -5.95
CA VAL A 258 10.84 12.29 -5.99
C VAL A 258 11.97 11.42 -6.55
N GLN A 259 12.38 10.42 -5.77
CA GLN A 259 13.48 9.54 -6.11
C GLN A 259 13.22 8.12 -5.59
N PRO A 260 13.71 7.07 -6.29
CA PRO A 260 13.44 5.69 -5.90
C PRO A 260 14.13 5.27 -4.60
N GLN A 261 15.10 6.03 -4.08
CA GLN A 261 15.72 5.79 -2.77
C GLN A 261 14.88 6.33 -1.61
N SER A 262 13.62 5.92 -1.57
CA SER A 262 12.61 6.33 -0.58
C SER A 262 11.62 5.20 -0.32
N LEU A 263 10.80 5.34 0.73
CA LEU A 263 9.68 4.44 1.00
C LEU A 263 8.38 5.06 0.48
N LEU A 264 7.64 4.28 -0.31
CA LEU A 264 6.31 4.66 -0.79
C LEU A 264 5.38 4.90 0.40
N ALA A 265 4.39 5.78 0.25
CA ALA A 265 3.54 6.18 1.36
C ALA A 265 2.75 5.00 1.94
N TRP A 266 2.27 4.05 1.13
CA TRP A 266 1.58 2.85 1.66
C TRP A 266 2.47 2.04 2.61
N GLN A 267 3.77 1.95 2.31
CA GLN A 267 4.76 1.27 3.16
C GLN A 267 4.93 2.03 4.47
N ARG A 268 5.10 3.36 4.39
CA ARG A 268 5.27 4.23 5.56
C ARG A 268 4.04 4.25 6.46
N VAL A 269 2.83 4.32 5.90
CA VAL A 269 1.56 4.23 6.63
C VAL A 269 1.46 2.91 7.39
N ARG A 270 1.72 1.79 6.71
CA ARG A 270 1.66 0.46 7.34
C ARG A 270 2.66 0.32 8.49
N VAL A 271 3.88 0.82 8.32
CA VAL A 271 4.91 0.81 9.36
C VAL A 271 4.54 1.71 10.53
N ALA A 272 4.10 2.94 10.28
CA ALA A 272 3.67 3.87 11.32
C ALA A 272 2.48 3.34 12.12
N ASN A 273 1.48 2.75 11.45
CA ASN A 273 0.32 2.11 12.10
C ASN A 273 0.75 0.96 13.02
N MET A 274 1.74 0.16 12.64
CA MET A 274 2.22 -0.95 13.47
C MET A 274 3.04 -0.46 14.68
N MET A 275 3.86 0.58 14.51
CA MET A 275 4.83 1.02 15.52
C MET A 275 4.26 2.01 16.53
N ALA A 276 3.35 2.89 16.14
CA ALA A 276 2.97 4.04 16.94
C ALA A 276 1.96 3.72 18.06
N SER A 277 2.20 4.35 19.21
CA SER A 277 1.33 4.39 20.39
C SER A 277 0.79 5.80 20.67
N SER A 278 1.18 6.78 19.85
CA SER A 278 0.66 8.15 19.90
C SER A 278 0.75 8.83 18.54
N GLY A 279 -0.11 9.81 18.28
CA GLY A 279 -0.05 10.65 17.08
C GLY A 279 1.32 11.29 16.79
N LYS A 280 2.05 11.74 17.83
CA LYS A 280 3.41 12.28 17.63
C LYS A 280 4.36 11.19 17.13
N GLN A 281 4.38 10.02 17.78
CA GLN A 281 5.21 8.91 17.35
C GLN A 281 4.85 8.45 15.94
N TRP A 282 3.57 8.46 15.60
CA TRP A 282 3.08 8.14 14.27
C TRP A 282 3.67 9.08 13.21
N ALA A 283 3.61 10.39 13.46
CA ALA A 283 4.18 11.40 12.56
C ALA A 283 5.70 11.27 12.43
N ASP A 284 6.40 11.06 13.55
CA ASP A 284 7.85 10.85 13.57
C ASP A 284 8.23 9.65 12.68
N VAL A 285 7.56 8.50 12.82
CA VAL A 285 7.82 7.29 12.02
C VAL A 285 7.43 7.49 10.55
N PHE A 286 6.25 8.06 10.27
CA PHE A 286 5.76 8.25 8.89
C PHE A 286 6.66 9.19 8.06
N SER A 287 7.30 10.16 8.71
CA SER A 287 8.17 11.16 8.05
C SER A 287 9.50 10.58 7.52
N LEU A 288 9.92 9.42 8.03
CA LEU A 288 11.19 8.79 7.66
C LEU A 288 11.15 8.27 6.22
N TYR A 289 12.22 8.53 5.46
CA TYR A 289 12.36 8.14 4.05
C TYR A 289 11.20 8.61 3.16
N ASN A 290 10.67 9.81 3.42
CA ASN A 290 9.58 10.41 2.65
C ASN A 290 9.89 10.40 1.15
N SER A 291 8.97 9.86 0.35
CA SER A 291 9.09 9.78 -1.11
C SER A 291 8.66 11.04 -1.85
N GLY A 292 7.96 11.96 -1.17
CA GLY A 292 7.35 13.13 -1.82
C GLY A 292 6.11 12.79 -2.65
N GLU A 293 5.65 11.54 -2.61
CA GLU A 293 4.41 11.06 -3.23
C GLU A 293 3.32 10.92 -2.15
N LEU A 294 2.05 10.97 -2.58
CA LEU A 294 0.88 10.92 -1.69
C LEU A 294 0.90 12.02 -0.63
N ASN A 295 1.01 13.26 -1.09
CA ASN A 295 0.99 14.43 -0.21
C ASN A 295 -0.39 14.59 0.43
N LYS A 296 -0.53 14.16 1.68
CA LYS A 296 -1.81 13.99 2.38
C LYS A 296 -1.81 14.70 3.73
N ILE A 297 -2.97 15.15 4.18
CA ILE A 297 -3.21 15.49 5.58
C ILE A 297 -3.56 14.19 6.28
N GLN A 298 -2.77 13.83 7.29
CA GLN A 298 -3.02 12.68 8.14
C GLN A 298 -3.48 13.17 9.50
N ILE A 299 -4.63 12.67 9.92
CA ILE A 299 -5.23 12.97 11.20
C ILE A 299 -5.15 11.71 12.05
N VAL A 300 -4.36 11.80 13.11
CA VAL A 300 -4.13 10.70 14.03
C VAL A 300 -4.70 11.08 15.38
N LEU A 301 -5.73 10.35 15.80
CA LEU A 301 -6.39 10.53 17.10
C LEU A 301 -5.95 9.43 18.05
N ASN A 302 -5.66 9.83 19.29
CA ASN A 302 -5.42 8.94 20.42
C ASN A 302 -6.59 9.05 21.39
#